data_AF-A0A526YTI7-F1
#
_entry.id   AF-A0A526YTI7-F1
#
_cell.length_a   1.000
_cell.length_b   1.000
_cell.length_c   1.000
_cell.angle_alpha   90.00
_cell.angle_beta   90.00
_cell.angle_gamma   90.00
#
_symmetry.space_group_name_H-M   'P 1'
#
loop_
_entity.id
_entity.type
_entity.pdbx_description
1 polymer ?
#
loop_
_entity_poly.entity_id
_entity_poly.type
_entity_poly.pdbx_seq_one_letter_code
_entity_poly.pdbx_strand_id
1 'polypeptide(L)'
;KSPGFSVDASAMGMLTTAAALANGSKQVELNLGATIPGLASTTLAIAIGEPAQFSPWLTIGEKGAVVRTAQTRIKLVASVGGSNATLGGGISLLAVKLPLHVEVASAEAKLTDISCPTGHPDSLKVTIAARPGLASLHLGASDADNSPSAFADFSNPQSFQNAEIAQVSVKLLFLTLNLIGVNGSAAVEIANNDPTILTFNSTDIASKTIKNASTKNLTQSLTTSLVNNLSLSVSALGLGLDVTALLGTVKPAVVALLNGVTAPVDELVYNVLGALGVRVGEADVRVMGATCGRSVLVQ
;
A
#
# COMPACT_ATOMS: atom_id res chain seq x y z
N LYS A 1 19.87 -21.85 -27.21
CA LYS A 1 18.93 -22.19 -26.11
C LYS A 1 18.84 -20.94 -25.24
N SER A 2 17.65 -20.34 -25.16
CA SER A 2 17.39 -18.96 -24.70
C SER A 2 17.98 -18.65 -23.31
N PRO A 3 18.47 -17.43 -23.04
CA PRO A 3 18.79 -17.00 -21.69
C PRO A 3 17.47 -16.96 -20.90
N GLY A 4 17.46 -17.60 -19.74
CA GLY A 4 16.34 -17.56 -18.82
C GLY A 4 16.17 -16.13 -18.32
N PHE A 5 15.00 -15.54 -18.58
CA PHE A 5 14.59 -14.33 -17.89
C PHE A 5 14.53 -14.64 -16.40
N SER A 6 15.20 -13.80 -15.60
CA SER A 6 15.14 -13.87 -14.14
C SER A 6 13.69 -13.87 -13.67
N VAL A 7 13.39 -14.67 -12.65
CA VAL A 7 12.04 -14.83 -12.09
C VAL A 7 11.44 -13.47 -11.69
N ASP A 8 12.27 -12.52 -11.25
CA ASP A 8 11.90 -11.13 -10.95
C ASP A 8 11.32 -10.36 -12.14
N ALA A 9 11.86 -10.58 -13.35
CA ALA A 9 11.34 -9.94 -14.57
C ALA A 9 9.98 -10.50 -14.98
N SER A 10 9.70 -11.78 -14.68
CA SER A 10 8.40 -12.39 -14.96
C SER A 10 7.32 -11.93 -13.98
N ALA A 11 7.62 -11.84 -12.69
CA ALA A 11 6.68 -11.36 -11.68
C ALA A 11 6.38 -9.86 -11.88
N MET A 12 7.40 -9.03 -12.11
CA MET A 12 7.20 -7.62 -12.46
C MET A 12 6.49 -7.44 -13.80
N GLY A 13 6.75 -8.31 -14.79
CA GLY A 13 6.02 -8.34 -16.06
C GLY A 13 4.53 -8.67 -15.88
N MET A 14 4.20 -9.61 -15.00
CA MET A 14 2.81 -9.94 -14.66
C MET A 14 2.15 -8.83 -13.85
N LEU A 15 2.85 -8.20 -12.90
CA LEU A 15 2.35 -7.06 -12.12
C LEU A 15 2.08 -5.82 -12.99
N THR A 16 2.98 -5.50 -13.93
CA THR A 16 2.79 -4.38 -14.87
C THR A 16 1.65 -4.66 -15.86
N THR A 17 1.51 -5.91 -16.31
CA THR A 17 0.37 -6.33 -17.14
C THR A 17 -0.93 -6.27 -16.36
N ALA A 18 -0.94 -6.70 -15.09
CA ALA A 18 -2.10 -6.60 -14.20
C ALA A 18 -2.46 -5.16 -13.87
N ALA A 19 -1.49 -4.27 -13.67
CA ALA A 19 -1.72 -2.83 -13.49
C ALA A 19 -2.35 -2.20 -14.76
N ALA A 20 -1.87 -2.59 -15.94
CA ALA A 20 -2.44 -2.16 -17.21
C ALA A 20 -3.88 -2.69 -17.43
N LEU A 21 -4.15 -3.94 -17.01
CA LEU A 21 -5.48 -4.54 -17.03
C LEU A 21 -6.40 -3.93 -15.97
N ALA A 22 -5.89 -3.55 -14.79
CA ALA A 22 -6.64 -2.89 -13.72
C ALA A 22 -7.16 -1.51 -14.15
N ASN A 23 -6.43 -0.85 -15.06
CA ASN A 23 -6.85 0.39 -15.70
C ASN A 23 -8.02 0.18 -16.70
N GLY A 24 -8.33 -1.07 -17.06
CA GLY A 24 -9.46 -1.47 -17.93
C GLY A 24 -10.58 -2.25 -17.22
N SER A 25 -10.25 -3.02 -16.17
CA SER A 25 -11.17 -3.69 -15.25
C SER A 25 -10.81 -3.24 -13.83
N LYS A 26 -11.74 -2.57 -13.10
CA LYS A 26 -11.49 -1.90 -11.80
C LYS A 26 -10.87 -2.76 -10.67
N GLN A 27 -10.65 -4.05 -10.92
CA GLN A 27 -10.12 -5.01 -9.99
C GLN A 27 -9.27 -6.06 -10.71
N VAL A 28 -8.19 -6.51 -10.07
CA VAL A 28 -7.36 -7.63 -10.51
C VAL A 28 -6.98 -8.49 -9.31
N GLU A 29 -6.98 -9.81 -9.47
CA GLU A 29 -6.48 -10.78 -8.50
C GLU A 29 -5.38 -11.64 -9.13
N LEU A 30 -4.28 -11.81 -8.41
CA LEU A 30 -3.09 -12.54 -8.83
C LEU A 30 -2.67 -13.52 -7.75
N ASN A 31 -2.47 -14.77 -8.13
CA ASN A 31 -1.78 -15.74 -7.29
C ASN A 31 -0.32 -15.81 -7.72
N LEU A 32 0.58 -15.29 -6.87
CA LEU A 32 2.02 -15.28 -7.09
C LEU A 32 2.68 -16.56 -6.55
N GLY A 33 1.97 -17.39 -5.77
CA GLY A 33 2.53 -18.63 -5.22
C GLY A 33 3.78 -18.38 -4.36
N ALA A 34 4.78 -19.25 -4.49
CA ALA A 34 6.05 -19.20 -3.75
C ALA A 34 7.16 -18.45 -4.52
N THR A 35 6.81 -17.50 -5.40
CA THR A 35 7.81 -16.77 -6.19
C THR A 35 8.59 -15.74 -5.38
N ILE A 36 8.07 -15.33 -4.22
CA ILE A 36 8.72 -14.36 -3.33
C ILE A 36 9.59 -15.12 -2.31
N PRO A 37 10.91 -14.86 -2.27
CA PRO A 37 11.81 -15.49 -1.29
C PRO A 37 11.32 -15.31 0.15
N GLY A 38 11.28 -16.39 0.92
CA GLY A 38 10.82 -16.39 2.31
C GLY A 38 9.30 -16.52 2.50
N LEU A 39 8.49 -16.47 1.43
CA LEU A 39 7.04 -16.69 1.48
C LEU A 39 6.68 -18.03 0.86
N ALA A 40 5.83 -18.80 1.55
CA ALA A 40 5.32 -20.09 1.09
C ALA A 40 4.20 -19.94 0.05
N SER A 41 3.38 -18.89 0.17
CA SER A 41 2.36 -18.54 -0.80
C SER A 41 2.03 -17.06 -0.71
N THR A 42 1.74 -16.43 -1.85
CA THR A 42 1.37 -15.02 -1.92
C THR A 42 0.20 -14.82 -2.87
N THR A 43 -0.88 -14.23 -2.39
CA THR A 43 -2.02 -13.80 -3.20
C THR A 43 -2.18 -12.29 -3.10
N LEU A 44 -2.39 -11.63 -4.23
CA LEU A 44 -2.49 -10.17 -4.35
C LEU A 44 -3.79 -9.81 -5.05
N ALA A 45 -4.63 -8.99 -4.42
CA ALA A 45 -5.78 -8.37 -5.05
C ALA A 45 -5.62 -6.86 -5.05
N ILE A 46 -5.98 -6.21 -6.15
CA ILE A 46 -5.83 -4.78 -6.38
C ILE A 46 -7.17 -4.25 -6.89
N ALA A 47 -7.64 -3.14 -6.33
CA ALA A 47 -8.76 -2.38 -6.85
C ALA A 47 -8.39 -0.91 -7.03
N ILE A 48 -8.87 -0.30 -8.11
CA ILE A 48 -8.61 1.11 -8.44
C ILE A 48 -9.96 1.84 -8.49
N GLY A 49 -10.10 2.86 -7.65
CA GLY A 49 -11.27 3.72 -7.60
C GLY A 49 -11.30 4.70 -8.76
N GLU A 50 -12.46 5.31 -8.99
CA GLU A 50 -12.54 6.42 -9.93
C GLU A 50 -11.98 7.70 -9.28
N PRO A 51 -11.22 8.54 -10.02
CA PRO A 51 -11.00 9.91 -9.59
C PRO A 51 -12.35 10.61 -9.38
N ALA A 52 -12.38 11.67 -8.56
CA ALA A 52 -13.60 12.44 -8.36
C ALA A 52 -14.25 12.80 -9.72
N GLN A 53 -15.57 12.62 -9.84
CA GLN A 53 -16.33 12.70 -11.11
C GLN A 53 -16.11 14.00 -11.93
N PHE A 54 -15.51 15.03 -11.32
CA PHE A 54 -15.21 16.32 -11.93
C PHE A 54 -13.71 16.65 -12.02
N SER A 55 -12.81 15.72 -11.67
CA SER A 55 -11.37 15.95 -11.67
C SER A 55 -10.66 14.86 -12.49
N PRO A 56 -10.26 15.15 -13.73
CA PRO A 56 -9.44 14.24 -14.51
C PRO A 56 -8.02 14.11 -13.92
N TRP A 57 -7.31 13.05 -14.32
CA TRP A 57 -5.88 12.88 -14.01
C TRP A 57 -4.98 13.92 -14.71
N LEU A 58 -5.52 14.58 -15.74
CA LEU A 58 -4.94 15.73 -16.44
C LEU A 58 -6.01 16.80 -16.61
N THR A 59 -5.77 18.01 -16.09
CA THR A 59 -6.68 19.16 -16.28
C THR A 59 -6.01 20.25 -17.08
N ILE A 60 -6.78 20.94 -17.91
CA ILE A 60 -6.42 22.20 -18.55
C ILE A 60 -7.30 23.25 -17.91
N GLY A 61 -6.71 24.22 -17.21
CA GLY A 61 -7.50 25.23 -16.52
C GLY A 61 -6.67 26.37 -15.97
N GLU A 62 -7.38 27.39 -15.50
CA GLU A 62 -6.80 28.59 -14.89
C GLU A 62 -6.54 28.36 -13.39
N LYS A 63 -6.04 29.40 -12.70
CA LYS A 63 -5.87 29.41 -11.25
C LYS A 63 -7.12 28.87 -10.56
N GLY A 64 -6.91 27.87 -9.69
CA GLY A 64 -7.98 27.15 -9.01
C GLY A 64 -8.27 25.76 -9.57
N ALA A 65 -7.76 25.42 -10.75
CA ALA A 65 -7.89 24.08 -11.33
C ALA A 65 -7.28 23.01 -10.42
N VAL A 66 -7.94 21.86 -10.33
CA VAL A 66 -7.56 20.73 -9.46
C VAL A 66 -7.50 19.44 -10.26
N VAL A 67 -6.43 18.67 -10.06
CA VAL A 67 -6.34 17.27 -10.47
C VAL A 67 -6.26 16.37 -9.26
N ARG A 68 -6.83 15.18 -9.36
CA ARG A 68 -6.81 14.16 -8.32
C ARG A 68 -6.44 12.81 -8.90
N THR A 69 -5.70 12.02 -8.12
CA THR A 69 -5.46 10.61 -8.46
C THR A 69 -6.66 9.74 -8.05
N ALA A 70 -6.73 8.55 -8.61
CA ALA A 70 -7.63 7.51 -8.13
C ALA A 70 -7.22 7.03 -6.73
N GLN A 71 -8.19 6.55 -5.96
CA GLN A 71 -7.93 5.74 -4.76
C GLN A 71 -7.48 4.34 -5.16
N THR A 72 -6.67 3.69 -4.34
CA THR A 72 -6.17 2.33 -4.61
C THR A 72 -6.28 1.48 -3.35
N ARG A 73 -6.82 0.28 -3.49
CA ARG A 73 -6.83 -0.74 -2.45
C ARG A 73 -6.01 -1.93 -2.90
N ILE A 74 -5.17 -2.41 -2.00
CA ILE A 74 -4.36 -3.62 -2.18
C ILE A 74 -4.65 -4.55 -1.01
N LYS A 75 -4.88 -5.82 -1.32
CA LYS A 75 -4.93 -6.92 -0.36
C LYS A 75 -3.83 -7.90 -0.71
N LEU A 76 -2.88 -8.08 0.20
CA LEU A 76 -1.81 -9.05 0.11
C LEU A 76 -2.04 -10.11 1.19
N VAL A 77 -2.22 -11.35 0.78
CA VAL A 77 -2.28 -12.50 1.70
C VAL A 77 -1.03 -13.34 1.48
N ALA A 78 -0.10 -13.22 2.41
CA ALA A 78 1.13 -14.00 2.40
C ALA A 78 1.10 -15.07 3.50
N SER A 79 1.62 -16.25 3.21
CA SER A 79 1.90 -17.27 4.22
C SER A 79 3.40 -17.42 4.36
N VAL A 80 3.90 -17.32 5.59
CA VAL A 80 5.27 -17.63 5.95
C VAL A 80 5.25 -19.04 6.55
N GLY A 81 5.65 -20.02 5.74
CA GLY A 81 5.71 -21.42 6.14
C GLY A 81 7.14 -21.85 6.45
N GLY A 82 7.30 -22.83 7.34
CA GLY A 82 8.50 -23.66 7.39
C GLY A 82 9.29 -23.68 8.69
N SER A 83 8.97 -22.86 9.68
CA SER A 83 9.51 -23.05 11.01
C SER A 83 8.51 -23.90 11.80
N ASN A 84 8.62 -25.23 11.74
CA ASN A 84 8.15 -26.10 12.84
C ASN A 84 9.02 -25.81 14.08
N ALA A 85 9.09 -24.54 14.46
CA ALA A 85 9.96 -24.00 15.47
C ALA A 85 9.33 -24.39 16.78
N THR A 86 10.01 -25.31 17.45
CA THR A 86 9.74 -25.64 18.83
C THR A 86 10.08 -24.42 19.68
N LEU A 87 9.08 -23.75 20.21
CA LEU A 87 9.22 -22.53 21.01
C LEU A 87 9.52 -22.82 22.49
N GLY A 88 9.59 -24.11 22.85
CA GLY A 88 9.72 -24.58 24.22
C GLY A 88 8.38 -24.94 24.86
N GLY A 89 8.41 -25.62 26.01
CA GLY A 89 7.20 -25.98 26.77
C GLY A 89 6.20 -26.88 26.03
N GLY A 90 6.65 -27.62 25.01
CA GLY A 90 5.77 -28.43 24.16
C GLY A 90 5.01 -27.63 23.09
N ILE A 91 5.32 -26.34 22.89
CA ILE A 91 4.67 -25.47 21.90
C ILE A 91 5.49 -25.46 20.60
N SER A 92 4.81 -25.58 19.47
CA SER A 92 5.40 -25.45 18.14
C SER A 92 4.60 -24.47 17.29
N LEU A 93 5.27 -23.53 16.64
CA LEU A 93 4.69 -22.71 15.58
C LEU A 93 4.60 -23.56 14.31
N LEU A 94 3.46 -23.57 13.63
CA LEU A 94 3.24 -24.40 12.44
C LEU A 94 3.26 -23.55 11.17
N ALA A 95 2.55 -22.42 11.23
CA ALA A 95 2.42 -21.49 10.11
C ALA A 95 2.16 -20.08 10.63
N VAL A 96 2.58 -19.09 9.85
CA VAL A 96 2.21 -17.69 10.04
C VAL A 96 1.59 -17.17 8.75
N LYS A 97 0.48 -16.44 8.87
CA LYS A 97 -0.25 -15.81 7.79
C LYS A 97 -0.26 -14.29 8.03
N LEU A 98 -0.03 -13.54 6.96
CA LEU A 98 0.00 -12.10 6.92
C LEU A 98 -1.09 -11.61 5.97
N PRO A 99 -2.34 -11.38 6.46
CA PRO A 99 -3.37 -10.71 5.70
C PRO A 99 -3.18 -9.19 5.83
N LEU A 100 -2.49 -8.61 4.85
CA LEU A 100 -2.16 -7.20 4.78
C LEU A 100 -3.10 -6.48 3.81
N HIS A 101 -3.69 -5.40 4.28
CA HIS A 101 -4.51 -4.48 3.51
C HIS A 101 -3.83 -3.12 3.48
N VAL A 102 -3.74 -2.54 2.29
CA VAL A 102 -3.19 -1.19 2.07
C VAL A 102 -4.22 -0.40 1.28
N GLU A 103 -4.69 0.70 1.85
CA GLU A 103 -5.56 1.64 1.16
C GLU A 103 -4.83 2.98 1.02
N VAL A 104 -4.70 3.45 -0.21
CA VAL A 104 -4.11 4.75 -0.54
C VAL A 104 -5.21 5.65 -1.07
N ALA A 105 -5.41 6.77 -0.40
CA ALA A 105 -6.36 7.80 -0.77
C ALA A 105 -5.86 8.63 -1.96
N SER A 106 -6.75 9.39 -2.58
CA SER A 106 -6.41 10.28 -3.69
C SER A 106 -5.46 11.39 -3.25
N ALA A 107 -4.38 11.60 -4.00
CA ALA A 107 -3.59 12.82 -3.91
C ALA A 107 -4.29 13.96 -4.67
N GLU A 108 -4.09 15.21 -4.23
CA GLU A 108 -4.64 16.41 -4.86
C GLU A 108 -3.50 17.35 -5.28
N ALA A 109 -3.59 17.90 -6.49
CA ALA A 109 -2.75 19.01 -6.92
C ALA A 109 -3.62 20.16 -7.42
N LYS A 110 -3.46 21.33 -6.79
CA LYS A 110 -4.21 22.54 -7.10
C LYS A 110 -3.31 23.60 -7.71
N LEU A 111 -3.67 24.08 -8.89
CA LEU A 111 -3.03 25.23 -9.52
C LEU A 111 -3.33 26.50 -8.71
N THR A 112 -2.33 27.10 -8.08
CA THR A 112 -2.49 28.28 -7.22
C THR A 112 -2.06 29.57 -7.89
N ASP A 113 -1.12 29.52 -8.83
CA ASP A 113 -0.65 30.70 -9.54
C ASP A 113 -0.03 30.35 -10.90
N ILE A 114 -0.22 31.23 -11.88
CA ILE A 114 0.55 31.26 -13.13
C ILE A 114 1.03 32.70 -13.29
N SER A 115 2.34 32.91 -13.36
CA SER A 115 2.95 34.23 -13.49
C SER A 115 4.09 34.25 -14.49
N CYS A 116 4.29 35.40 -15.14
CA CYS A 116 5.37 35.63 -16.09
C CYS A 116 6.04 36.96 -15.73
N PRO A 117 6.96 36.96 -14.73
CA PRO A 117 7.46 38.18 -14.10
C PRO A 117 8.10 39.18 -15.07
N THR A 118 8.72 38.72 -16.15
CA THR A 118 9.34 39.61 -17.16
C THR A 118 8.40 39.91 -18.34
N GLY A 119 7.16 39.41 -18.31
CA GLY A 119 6.21 39.52 -19.42
C GLY A 119 6.61 38.71 -20.66
N HIS A 120 7.57 37.78 -20.52
CA HIS A 120 8.05 36.88 -21.56
C HIS A 120 7.86 35.40 -21.16
N PRO A 121 7.64 34.49 -22.13
CA PRO A 121 7.38 33.06 -21.85
C PRO A 121 8.52 32.32 -21.13
N ASP A 122 9.76 32.75 -21.30
CA ASP A 122 10.94 32.22 -20.63
C ASP A 122 10.92 32.46 -19.11
N SER A 123 10.24 33.51 -18.64
CA SER A 123 10.03 33.80 -17.21
C SER A 123 8.85 33.07 -16.58
N LEU A 124 8.14 32.23 -17.34
CA LEU A 124 6.97 31.51 -16.86
C LEU A 124 7.24 30.76 -15.56
N LYS A 125 6.35 30.97 -14.59
CA LYS A 125 6.34 30.33 -13.28
C LYS A 125 4.93 29.81 -13.00
N VAL A 126 4.82 28.53 -12.68
CA VAL A 126 3.57 27.89 -12.28
C VAL A 126 3.72 27.40 -10.86
N THR A 127 2.79 27.79 -9.99
CA THR A 127 2.76 27.38 -8.59
C THR A 127 1.61 26.41 -8.38
N ILE A 128 1.93 25.25 -7.82
CA ILE A 128 0.99 24.19 -7.47
C ILE A 128 1.04 23.97 -5.96
N ALA A 129 -0.12 23.91 -5.32
CA ALA A 129 -0.25 23.36 -3.97
C ALA A 129 -0.59 21.88 -4.09
N ALA A 130 0.32 21.01 -3.69
CA ALA A 130 0.17 19.56 -3.75
C ALA A 130 -0.08 18.98 -2.35
N ARG A 131 -1.14 18.18 -2.22
CA ARG A 131 -1.46 17.43 -1.01
C ARG A 131 -1.32 15.93 -1.29
N PRO A 132 -0.33 15.26 -0.68
CA PRO A 132 -0.23 13.80 -0.76
C PRO A 132 -1.50 13.12 -0.24
N GLY A 133 -1.85 11.99 -0.84
CA GLY A 133 -2.93 11.15 -0.35
C GLY A 133 -2.56 10.51 1.00
N LEU A 134 -3.57 10.30 1.84
CA LEU A 134 -3.44 9.49 3.04
C LEU A 134 -3.19 8.03 2.64
N ALA A 135 -2.49 7.29 3.49
CA ALA A 135 -2.44 5.84 3.35
C ALA A 135 -2.75 5.18 4.68
N SER A 136 -3.55 4.13 4.64
CA SER A 136 -3.84 3.29 5.80
C SER A 136 -3.40 1.86 5.51
N LEU A 137 -2.82 1.23 6.51
CA LEU A 137 -2.42 -0.15 6.45
C LEU A 137 -3.06 -0.90 7.60
N HIS A 138 -3.62 -2.06 7.29
CA HIS A 138 -4.28 -2.92 8.25
C HIS A 138 -3.77 -4.34 8.09
N LEU A 139 -3.45 -4.97 9.21
CA LEU A 139 -3.21 -6.38 9.31
C LEU A 139 -4.42 -6.98 10.01
N GLY A 140 -5.15 -7.87 9.34
CA GLY A 140 -6.41 -8.41 9.86
C GLY A 140 -7.34 -8.90 8.77
N ALA A 141 -8.55 -9.32 9.17
CA ALA A 141 -9.61 -9.71 8.25
C ALA A 141 -10.44 -8.47 7.91
N SER A 142 -10.84 -8.35 6.65
CA SER A 142 -11.78 -7.33 6.18
C SER A 142 -13.16 -7.92 5.94
N ASP A 143 -14.20 -7.14 6.23
CA ASP A 143 -15.58 -7.40 5.81
C ASP A 143 -15.74 -7.64 4.30
N ALA A 144 -14.85 -7.09 3.48
CA ALA A 144 -14.85 -7.27 2.03
C ALA A 144 -14.07 -8.51 1.55
N ASP A 145 -13.44 -9.29 2.45
CA ASP A 145 -12.51 -10.35 2.06
C ASP A 145 -13.10 -11.42 1.14
N ASN A 146 -14.40 -11.67 1.27
CA ASN A 146 -15.15 -12.68 0.53
C ASN A 146 -16.02 -12.08 -0.58
N SER A 147 -15.86 -10.79 -0.89
CA SER A 147 -16.69 -10.06 -1.85
C SER A 147 -15.84 -9.13 -2.71
N PRO A 148 -15.49 -9.54 -3.94
CA PRO A 148 -14.74 -8.70 -4.87
C PRO A 148 -15.39 -7.34 -5.11
N SER A 149 -16.73 -7.29 -5.21
CA SER A 149 -17.47 -6.06 -5.40
C SER A 149 -17.42 -5.13 -4.19
N ALA A 150 -17.46 -5.67 -2.96
CA ALA A 150 -17.31 -4.86 -1.75
C ALA A 150 -15.88 -4.33 -1.61
N PHE A 151 -14.87 -5.11 -2.03
CA PHE A 151 -13.48 -4.68 -2.01
C PHE A 151 -13.25 -3.49 -2.95
N ALA A 152 -13.84 -3.56 -4.15
CA ALA A 152 -13.76 -2.50 -5.16
C ALA A 152 -14.78 -1.34 -4.93
N ASP A 153 -15.59 -1.38 -3.89
CA ASP A 153 -16.52 -0.31 -3.55
C ASP A 153 -15.84 0.73 -2.63
N PHE A 154 -15.36 1.81 -3.25
CA PHE A 154 -14.72 2.93 -2.55
C PHE A 154 -15.74 3.91 -1.91
N SER A 155 -17.04 3.72 -2.10
CA SER A 155 -18.07 4.54 -1.45
C SER A 155 -18.30 4.14 0.01
N ASN A 156 -17.90 2.91 0.38
CA ASN A 156 -17.98 2.39 1.73
C ASN A 156 -16.57 2.11 2.29
N PRO A 157 -16.24 2.60 3.50
CA PRO A 157 -14.99 2.26 4.16
C PRO A 157 -14.99 0.79 4.59
N GLN A 158 -13.83 0.14 4.52
CA GLN A 158 -13.68 -1.24 5.00
C GLN A 158 -13.59 -1.28 6.52
N SER A 159 -14.17 -2.31 7.12
CA SER A 159 -13.98 -2.62 8.54
C SER A 159 -13.00 -3.77 8.72
N PHE A 160 -12.15 -3.66 9.75
CA PHE A 160 -11.09 -4.62 10.03
C PHE A 160 -11.27 -5.26 11.41
N GLN A 161 -11.03 -6.56 11.48
CA GLN A 161 -11.13 -7.36 12.70
C GLN A 161 -9.98 -8.35 12.80
N ASN A 162 -9.85 -9.01 13.96
CA ASN A 162 -8.81 -10.01 14.17
C ASN A 162 -8.92 -11.13 13.11
N ALA A 163 -7.79 -11.45 12.49
CA ALA A 163 -7.64 -12.63 11.63
C ALA A 163 -6.73 -13.65 12.29
N GLU A 164 -6.84 -14.92 11.89
CA GLU A 164 -5.85 -15.93 12.25
C GLU A 164 -4.49 -15.58 11.61
N ILE A 165 -3.53 -15.21 12.44
CA ILE A 165 -2.16 -14.79 12.05
C ILE A 165 -1.18 -15.94 12.22
N ALA A 166 -1.43 -16.86 13.14
CA ALA A 166 -0.55 -18.01 13.34
C ALA A 166 -1.32 -19.25 13.77
N GLN A 167 -0.78 -20.41 13.41
CA GLN A 167 -1.24 -21.71 13.88
C GLN A 167 -0.17 -22.35 14.75
N VAL A 168 -0.57 -22.88 15.89
CA VAL A 168 0.35 -23.54 16.83
C VAL A 168 -0.13 -24.95 17.19
N SER A 169 0.83 -25.80 17.52
CA SER A 169 0.60 -27.09 18.17
C SER A 169 1.11 -27.01 19.61
N VAL A 170 0.36 -27.58 20.54
CA VAL A 170 0.71 -27.62 21.96
C VAL A 170 0.64 -29.06 22.45
N LYS A 171 1.77 -29.56 22.96
CA LYS A 171 1.91 -30.88 23.54
C LYS A 171 1.93 -30.80 25.07
N LEU A 172 0.88 -31.32 25.69
CA LEU A 172 0.67 -31.35 27.14
C LEU A 172 0.76 -32.80 27.65
N LEU A 173 1.95 -33.24 28.06
CA LEU A 173 2.25 -34.59 28.56
C LEU A 173 1.71 -35.71 27.65
N PHE A 174 0.44 -36.09 27.81
CA PHE A 174 -0.27 -37.15 27.10
C PHE A 174 -1.21 -36.66 25.99
N LEU A 175 -1.48 -35.36 25.90
CA LEU A 175 -2.39 -34.76 24.91
C LEU A 175 -1.62 -33.87 23.94
N THR A 176 -1.91 -33.97 22.65
CA THR A 176 -1.39 -33.05 21.64
C THR A 176 -2.56 -32.30 21.01
N LEU A 177 -2.57 -30.99 21.17
CA LEU A 177 -3.55 -30.08 20.58
C LEU A 177 -2.90 -29.43 19.37
N ASN A 178 -3.26 -29.89 18.18
CA ASN A 178 -2.79 -29.29 16.93
C ASN A 178 -3.75 -28.19 16.46
N LEU A 179 -3.23 -27.24 15.69
CA LEU A 179 -4.02 -26.22 14.97
C LEU A 179 -4.77 -25.24 15.90
N ILE A 180 -4.15 -24.84 17.02
CA ILE A 180 -4.67 -23.73 17.82
C ILE A 180 -4.40 -22.44 17.04
N GLY A 181 -5.46 -21.72 16.68
CA GLY A 181 -5.39 -20.44 16.01
C GLY A 181 -5.02 -19.30 16.95
N VAL A 182 -4.07 -18.48 16.52
CA VAL A 182 -3.69 -17.22 17.16
C VAL A 182 -4.20 -16.09 16.28
N ASN A 183 -5.15 -15.34 16.82
CA ASN A 183 -5.83 -14.27 16.13
C ASN A 183 -5.17 -12.93 16.44
N GLY A 184 -5.05 -12.05 15.46
CA GLY A 184 -4.44 -10.75 15.68
C GLY A 184 -4.81 -9.72 14.64
N SER A 185 -4.50 -8.47 14.98
CA SER A 185 -4.64 -7.34 14.10
C SER A 185 -3.65 -6.23 14.43
N ALA A 186 -3.36 -5.38 13.45
CA ALA A 186 -2.61 -4.15 13.61
C ALA A 186 -3.14 -3.10 12.62
N ALA A 187 -2.94 -1.82 12.93
CA ALA A 187 -3.27 -0.72 12.03
C ALA A 187 -2.21 0.38 12.11
N VAL A 188 -1.91 0.99 10.98
CA VAL A 188 -1.02 2.15 10.86
C VAL A 188 -1.63 3.12 9.85
N GLU A 189 -1.67 4.40 10.20
CA GLU A 189 -2.13 5.46 9.30
C GLU A 189 -0.98 6.44 9.01
N ILE A 190 -0.91 6.89 7.77
CA ILE A 190 0.08 7.82 7.26
C ILE A 190 -0.65 9.01 6.69
N ALA A 191 -0.45 10.16 7.33
CA ALA A 191 -1.12 11.40 6.98
C ALA A 191 -0.14 12.58 6.96
N ASN A 192 -0.39 13.51 6.04
CA ASN A 192 0.14 14.87 6.11
C ASN A 192 -0.97 15.83 5.69
N ASN A 193 -1.33 16.74 6.60
CA ASN A 193 -2.51 17.60 6.40
C ASN A 193 -2.19 18.86 5.60
N ASP A 194 -0.92 19.27 5.55
CA ASP A 194 -0.52 20.54 4.95
C ASP A 194 -0.07 20.39 3.48
N PRO A 195 -0.56 21.27 2.58
CA PRO A 195 -0.12 21.29 1.20
C PRO A 195 1.35 21.71 1.09
N THR A 196 2.10 21.02 0.23
CA THR A 196 3.45 21.41 -0.17
C THR A 196 3.37 22.29 -1.41
N ILE A 197 4.08 23.43 -1.39
CA ILE A 197 4.13 24.34 -2.53
C ILE A 197 5.23 23.91 -3.50
N LEU A 198 4.83 23.55 -4.71
CA LEU A 198 5.70 23.19 -5.82
C LEU A 198 5.70 24.31 -6.85
N THR A 199 6.87 24.81 -7.20
CA THR A 199 7.05 25.85 -8.23
C THR A 199 7.72 25.23 -9.43
N PHE A 200 7.15 25.40 -10.63
CA PHE A 200 7.73 24.99 -11.91
C PHE A 200 8.11 26.23 -12.71
N ASN A 201 9.33 26.27 -13.24
CA ASN A 201 9.77 27.32 -14.16
C ASN A 201 9.65 26.85 -15.63
N SER A 202 9.95 27.73 -16.59
CA SER A 202 9.89 27.40 -18.02
C SER A 202 10.76 26.19 -18.38
N THR A 203 11.95 26.03 -17.78
CA THR A 203 12.82 24.89 -18.02
C THR A 203 12.21 23.58 -17.50
N ASP A 204 11.64 23.59 -16.30
CA ASP A 204 10.98 22.42 -15.68
C ASP A 204 9.80 21.95 -16.54
N ILE A 205 9.04 22.90 -17.08
CA ILE A 205 7.88 22.61 -17.93
C ILE A 205 8.34 22.04 -19.27
N ALA A 206 9.35 22.65 -19.89
CA ALA A 206 9.91 22.17 -21.16
C ALA A 206 10.51 20.76 -21.05
N SER A 207 11.21 20.46 -19.95
CA SER A 207 11.76 19.13 -19.67
C SER A 207 10.74 18.15 -19.10
N LYS A 208 9.48 18.57 -18.88
CA LYS A 208 8.43 17.75 -18.27
C LYS A 208 8.86 17.18 -16.92
N THR A 209 9.60 17.98 -16.14
CA THR A 209 10.12 17.62 -14.82
C THR A 209 8.97 17.28 -13.88
N ILE A 210 9.12 16.16 -13.18
CA ILE A 210 8.23 15.79 -12.08
C ILE A 210 8.79 16.41 -10.80
N LYS A 211 7.94 17.10 -10.04
CA LYS A 211 8.25 17.51 -8.67
C LYS A 211 7.33 16.76 -7.72
N ASN A 212 7.87 16.33 -6.59
CA ASN A 212 7.17 15.50 -5.62
C ASN A 212 6.87 16.31 -4.36
N ALA A 213 5.67 16.14 -3.83
CA ALA A 213 5.34 16.52 -2.46
C ALA A 213 5.25 15.24 -1.62
N SER A 214 5.99 15.16 -0.52
CA SER A 214 6.03 13.96 0.33
C SER A 214 5.59 14.25 1.76
N THR A 215 5.09 13.21 2.42
CA THR A 215 4.84 13.24 3.87
C THR A 215 6.16 13.07 4.62
N LYS A 216 6.35 13.82 5.71
CA LYS A 216 7.64 13.87 6.44
C LYS A 216 7.97 12.60 7.25
N ASN A 217 7.01 11.68 7.40
CA ASN A 217 7.08 10.58 8.37
C ASN A 217 7.29 9.18 7.75
N LEU A 218 7.59 9.08 6.46
CA LEU A 218 7.76 7.80 5.74
C LEU A 218 9.16 7.17 5.86
N THR A 219 9.96 7.56 6.85
CA THR A 219 11.33 7.03 7.00
C THR A 219 11.39 5.63 7.60
N GLN A 220 10.26 5.08 8.06
CA GLN A 220 10.16 3.77 8.68
C GLN A 220 9.45 2.76 7.78
N SER A 221 9.90 1.50 7.83
CA SER A 221 9.26 0.36 7.17
C SER A 221 7.80 0.22 7.62
N LEU A 222 6.90 0.15 6.64
CA LEU A 222 5.46 0.07 6.87
C LEU A 222 5.07 -1.24 7.56
N THR A 223 5.62 -2.36 7.07
CA THR A 223 5.37 -3.67 7.66
C THR A 223 6.00 -3.78 9.05
N THR A 224 7.16 -3.16 9.30
CA THR A 224 7.76 -3.13 10.64
C THR A 224 6.87 -2.36 11.64
N SER A 225 6.31 -1.22 11.23
CA SER A 225 5.37 -0.45 12.06
C SER A 225 4.11 -1.26 12.39
N LEU A 226 3.57 -2.03 11.44
CA LEU A 226 2.45 -2.93 11.68
C LEU A 226 2.81 -4.06 12.65
N VAL A 227 3.96 -4.70 12.48
CA VAL A 227 4.42 -5.79 13.36
C VAL A 227 4.62 -5.29 14.78
N ASN A 228 5.13 -4.06 14.96
CA ASN A 228 5.28 -3.45 16.28
C ASN A 228 3.92 -3.13 16.95
N ASN A 229 2.90 -2.80 16.16
CA ASN A 229 1.53 -2.56 16.64
C ASN A 229 0.67 -3.83 16.68
N LEU A 230 1.24 -5.01 16.45
CA LEU A 230 0.50 -6.27 16.39
C LEU A 230 -0.03 -6.67 17.77
N SER A 231 -1.37 -6.70 17.84
CA SER A 231 -2.11 -7.28 18.96
C SER A 231 -2.44 -8.73 18.63
N LEU A 232 -2.16 -9.65 19.56
CA LEU A 232 -2.45 -11.07 19.42
C LEU A 232 -3.36 -11.54 20.57
N SER A 233 -4.23 -12.48 20.24
CA SER A 233 -5.19 -13.13 21.11
C SER A 233 -5.30 -14.61 20.74
N VAL A 234 -5.64 -15.46 21.69
CA VAL A 234 -5.85 -16.89 21.43
C VAL A 234 -7.29 -17.24 21.74
N SER A 235 -7.96 -17.89 20.80
CA SER A 235 -9.25 -18.52 21.06
C SER A 235 -9.04 -19.95 21.55
N ALA A 236 -8.86 -20.11 22.87
CA ALA A 236 -8.85 -21.43 23.49
C ALA A 236 -10.29 -21.80 23.83
N LEU A 237 -10.87 -22.77 23.11
CA LEU A 237 -12.26 -23.24 23.25
C LEU A 237 -12.54 -23.90 24.61
N GLY A 238 -12.63 -23.11 25.68
CA GLY A 238 -13.10 -23.57 27.00
C GLY A 238 -12.15 -24.51 27.75
N LEU A 239 -10.88 -24.64 27.32
CA LEU A 239 -9.93 -25.62 27.85
C LEU A 239 -9.24 -25.22 29.17
N GLY A 240 -9.57 -24.07 29.76
CA GLY A 240 -8.95 -23.61 31.02
C GLY A 240 -7.42 -23.42 30.93
N LEU A 241 -6.87 -23.37 29.72
CA LEU A 241 -5.44 -23.18 29.47
C LEU A 241 -5.07 -21.74 29.77
N ASP A 242 -3.92 -21.53 30.39
CA ASP A 242 -3.33 -20.20 30.52
C ASP A 242 -2.87 -19.70 29.15
N VAL A 243 -3.79 -19.01 28.47
CA VAL A 243 -3.55 -18.36 27.18
C VAL A 243 -2.53 -17.24 27.29
N THR A 244 -2.27 -16.70 28.48
CA THR A 244 -1.28 -15.65 28.72
C THR A 244 0.13 -16.20 28.56
N ALA A 245 0.41 -17.37 29.15
CA ALA A 245 1.69 -18.06 29.00
C ALA A 245 1.93 -18.47 27.53
N LEU A 246 0.90 -19.00 26.86
CA LEU A 246 0.97 -19.33 25.43
C LEU A 246 1.27 -18.10 24.58
N LEU A 247 0.55 -17.00 24.78
CA LEU A 247 0.78 -15.74 24.07
C LEU A 247 2.18 -15.17 24.35
N GLY A 248 2.67 -15.28 25.57
CA GLY A 248 4.02 -14.87 25.95
C GLY A 248 5.13 -15.60 25.19
N THR A 249 4.91 -16.88 24.86
CA THR A 249 5.84 -17.69 24.07
C THR A 249 5.65 -17.48 22.56
N VAL A 250 4.40 -17.39 22.08
CA VAL A 250 4.10 -17.35 20.64
C VAL A 250 4.32 -15.96 20.05
N LYS A 251 3.94 -14.89 20.77
CA LYS A 251 4.04 -13.52 20.25
C LYS A 251 5.46 -13.15 19.79
N PRO A 252 6.53 -13.38 20.58
CA PRO A 252 7.89 -13.07 20.14
C PRO A 252 8.31 -13.85 18.91
N ALA A 253 7.90 -15.12 18.79
CA ALA A 253 8.22 -15.96 17.64
C ALA A 253 7.52 -15.50 16.36
N VAL A 254 6.24 -15.14 16.46
CA VAL A 254 5.47 -14.57 15.34
C VAL A 254 6.08 -13.23 14.91
N VAL A 255 6.37 -12.34 15.85
CA VAL A 255 7.01 -11.05 15.56
C VAL A 255 8.38 -11.23 14.91
N ALA A 256 9.21 -12.14 15.42
CA ALA A 256 10.52 -12.42 14.85
C ALA A 256 10.43 -12.98 13.42
N LEU A 257 9.48 -13.88 13.16
CA LEU A 257 9.27 -14.43 11.83
C LEU A 257 8.75 -13.38 10.85
N LEU A 258 7.79 -12.56 11.27
CA LEU A 258 7.27 -11.45 10.46
C LEU A 258 8.37 -10.43 10.15
N ASN A 259 9.22 -10.09 11.13
CA ASN A 259 10.39 -9.22 10.91
C ASN A 259 11.39 -9.79 9.90
N GLY A 260 11.47 -11.12 9.75
CA GLY A 260 12.30 -11.75 8.72
C GLY A 260 11.76 -11.56 7.30
N VAL A 261 10.48 -11.23 7.14
CA VAL A 261 9.82 -11.05 5.83
C VAL A 261 9.31 -9.62 5.60
N THR A 262 9.54 -8.67 6.52
CA THR A 262 9.12 -7.28 6.35
C THR A 262 9.74 -6.64 5.10
N ALA A 263 11.04 -6.85 4.86
CA ALA A 263 11.74 -6.28 3.71
C ALA A 263 11.17 -6.74 2.35
N PRO A 264 11.06 -8.05 2.05
CA PRO A 264 10.49 -8.50 0.78
C PRO A 264 9.01 -8.14 0.62
N VAL A 265 8.23 -8.11 1.71
CA VAL A 265 6.83 -7.69 1.68
C VAL A 265 6.71 -6.18 1.39
N ASP A 266 7.50 -5.35 2.05
CA ASP A 266 7.55 -3.90 1.79
C ASP A 266 7.94 -3.64 0.33
N GLU A 267 8.99 -4.29 -0.18
CA GLU A 267 9.43 -4.15 -1.57
C GLU A 267 8.33 -4.56 -2.56
N LEU A 268 7.63 -5.66 -2.31
CA LEU A 268 6.50 -6.07 -3.13
C LEU A 268 5.40 -5.01 -3.14
N VAL A 269 4.98 -4.52 -1.97
CA VAL A 269 3.95 -3.47 -1.85
C VAL A 269 4.38 -2.20 -2.59
N TYR A 270 5.62 -1.75 -2.42
CA TYR A 270 6.15 -0.58 -3.11
C TYR A 270 6.22 -0.75 -4.62
N ASN A 271 6.63 -1.93 -5.11
CA ASN A 271 6.70 -2.21 -6.54
C ASN A 271 5.30 -2.27 -7.18
N VAL A 272 4.33 -2.87 -6.49
CA VAL A 272 2.93 -2.90 -6.94
C VAL A 272 2.37 -1.48 -7.04
N LEU A 273 2.54 -0.68 -5.97
CA LEU A 273 2.08 0.71 -5.96
C LEU A 273 2.77 1.55 -7.04
N GLY A 274 4.10 1.41 -7.16
CA GLY A 274 4.88 2.10 -8.20
C GLY A 274 4.44 1.73 -9.62
N ALA A 275 4.14 0.46 -9.88
CA ALA A 275 3.60 0.00 -11.17
C ALA A 275 2.21 0.59 -11.47
N LEU A 276 1.42 0.88 -10.44
CA LEU A 276 0.11 1.56 -10.53
C LEU A 276 0.25 3.09 -10.60
N GLY A 277 1.47 3.63 -10.54
CA GLY A 277 1.70 5.07 -10.47
C GLY A 277 1.28 5.70 -9.14
N VAL A 278 1.11 4.88 -8.11
CA VAL A 278 0.72 5.29 -6.75
C VAL A 278 1.97 5.30 -5.89
N ARG A 279 2.17 6.37 -5.13
CA ARG A 279 3.24 6.46 -4.15
C ARG A 279 2.62 6.77 -2.80
N VAL A 280 2.97 5.98 -1.79
CA VAL A 280 2.45 6.15 -0.43
C VAL A 280 2.92 7.48 0.09
N GLY A 281 1.99 8.34 0.54
CA GLY A 281 2.29 9.64 1.11
C GLY A 281 3.17 10.52 0.22
N GLU A 282 3.08 10.36 -1.09
CA GLU A 282 3.70 11.24 -2.07
C GLU A 282 2.68 11.67 -3.12
N ALA A 283 2.86 12.87 -3.67
CA ALA A 283 2.13 13.38 -4.82
C ALA A 283 3.13 13.84 -5.87
N ASP A 284 3.19 13.09 -6.98
CA ASP A 284 3.96 13.49 -8.15
C ASP A 284 3.15 14.48 -8.99
N VAL A 285 3.71 15.67 -9.16
CA VAL A 285 3.09 16.75 -9.93
C VAL A 285 3.97 17.07 -11.12
N ARG A 286 3.32 17.29 -12.24
CA ARG A 286 3.95 17.73 -13.47
C ARG A 286 3.07 18.76 -14.16
N VAL A 287 3.68 19.80 -14.67
CA VAL A 287 3.02 20.79 -15.51
C VAL A 287 3.37 20.48 -16.96
N MET A 288 2.36 20.18 -17.77
CA MET A 288 2.54 19.79 -19.18
C MET A 288 2.78 20.99 -20.11
N GLY A 289 2.32 22.16 -19.69
CA GLY A 289 2.44 23.41 -20.42
C GLY A 289 1.69 24.53 -19.68
N ALA A 290 2.09 25.77 -19.93
CA ALA A 290 1.30 26.95 -19.58
C ALA A 290 1.65 28.07 -20.56
N THR A 291 0.72 29.00 -20.74
CA THR A 291 0.83 30.08 -21.73
C THR A 291 0.78 31.44 -21.04
N CYS A 292 1.76 32.31 -21.32
CA CYS A 292 1.69 33.72 -20.97
C CYS A 292 0.93 34.47 -22.05
N GLY A 293 -0.30 34.92 -21.77
CA GLY A 293 -1.03 35.79 -22.69
C GLY A 293 -0.51 37.23 -22.64
N ARG A 294 -0.22 37.82 -23.80
CA ARG A 294 -0.09 39.29 -23.93
C ARG A 294 -1.42 39.85 -24.42
N SER A 295 -1.93 40.88 -23.73
CA SER A 295 -3.04 41.66 -24.27
C SER A 295 -2.52 42.51 -25.43
N VAL A 296 -3.14 42.41 -26.59
CA VAL A 296 -2.84 43.26 -27.76
C VAL A 296 -4.02 44.20 -27.95
N LEU A 297 -3.78 45.50 -27.86
CA LEU A 297 -4.77 46.51 -28.24
C LEU A 297 -4.57 46.84 -29.72
N VAL A 298 -5.65 46.81 -30.48
CA VAL A 298 -5.73 47.36 -31.84
C VAL A 298 -6.74 48.50 -31.81
N GLN A 299 -6.44 49.59 -32.53
CA GLN A 299 -7.33 50.72 -32.75
C GLN A 299 -7.69 50.79 -34.23
#